data_AF-A0A2Z7D4W7-F1
#
_entry.id   AF-A0A2Z7D4W7-F1
#
_cell.length_a   1.000
_cell.length_b   1.000
_cell.length_c   1.000
_cell.angle_alpha   90.00
_cell.angle_beta   90.00
_cell.angle_gamma   90.00
#
_symmetry.space_group_name_H-M   'P 1'
#
loop_
_entity.id
_entity.type
_entity.pdbx_description
1 polymer ?
#
loop_
_entity_poly.entity_id
_entity_poly.type
_entity_poly.pdbx_seq_one_letter_code
_entity_poly.pdbx_strand_id
1 'polypeptide(L)'
;MGTLSEYEQAIPGLPRTSSCKSTTKIIPAAYMRSTSEDDYMAQPSNAIPIHYPHSRPESHGTLFGNRRGNVSFAVQSDLASEPVLLLELSVLTSSLVKQMSNGLVRIALECEKSCAPPENRRMLLREPVWTMYCNGRDCGYALSRPCSESDWHILSKVRSVSVGAGVIPVVQDVQKSGGASEGELLYMRARFERVVGTRDSEAFYMLNPDGNGGPELSIFMLRI
;
A
#
# COMPACT_ATOMS: atom_id res chain seq x y z
N MET A 1 -37.26 38.25 -17.25
CA MET A 1 -36.17 38.44 -18.24
C MET A 1 -35.01 39.06 -17.48
N GLY A 2 -34.11 38.28 -16.87
CA GLY A 2 -32.85 37.76 -17.43
C GLY A 2 -31.71 38.44 -16.63
N THR A 3 -30.59 37.85 -16.20
CA THR A 3 -29.89 36.58 -16.42
C THR A 3 -28.97 36.30 -15.20
N LEU A 4 -28.61 35.04 -14.98
CA LEU A 4 -27.60 34.52 -14.03
C LEU A 4 -26.17 34.70 -14.58
N SER A 5 -25.19 35.11 -13.75
CA SER A 5 -23.73 34.76 -13.71
C SER A 5 -23.06 35.78 -12.76
N GLU A 6 -21.98 35.61 -12.00
CA GLU A 6 -20.92 34.62 -11.79
C GLU A 6 -20.45 34.80 -10.33
N TYR A 7 -20.24 33.72 -9.58
CA TYR A 7 -19.36 33.72 -8.40
C TYR A 7 -18.21 32.78 -8.70
N GLU A 8 -17.21 33.27 -9.42
CA GLU A 8 -15.93 32.59 -9.61
C GLU A 8 -14.89 33.29 -8.72
N GLN A 9 -14.72 32.78 -7.49
CA GLN A 9 -13.58 33.16 -6.66
C GLN A 9 -12.41 32.23 -6.96
N ALA A 10 -11.44 32.79 -7.68
CA ALA A 10 -10.14 32.23 -7.98
C ALA A 10 -9.42 31.75 -6.70
N ILE A 11 -8.98 30.49 -6.70
CA ILE A 11 -8.06 29.97 -5.69
C ILE A 11 -6.65 30.50 -6.01
N PRO A 12 -5.94 31.17 -5.07
CA PRO A 12 -4.58 31.63 -5.31
C PRO A 12 -3.64 30.45 -5.51
N GLY A 13 -2.87 30.47 -6.60
CA GLY A 13 -1.91 29.44 -6.95
C GLY A 13 -0.84 29.24 -5.87
N LEU A 14 -0.67 27.99 -5.45
CA LEU A 14 0.44 27.59 -4.58
C LEU A 14 1.78 27.68 -5.33
N PRO A 15 2.86 28.09 -4.66
CA PRO A 15 4.16 28.29 -5.28
C PRO A 15 4.75 26.95 -5.72
N ARG A 16 5.03 26.83 -7.02
CA ARG A 16 5.92 25.81 -7.58
C ARG A 16 7.33 26.11 -7.13
N THR A 17 7.83 25.40 -6.13
CA THR A 17 9.27 25.39 -5.83
C THR A 17 9.87 24.11 -6.38
N SER A 18 10.55 24.26 -7.52
CA SER A 18 11.48 23.28 -8.04
C SER A 18 12.74 23.28 -7.18
N SER A 19 12.93 22.28 -6.34
CA SER A 19 14.24 21.99 -5.77
C SER A 19 14.44 20.49 -5.62
N CYS A 20 14.79 19.86 -6.74
CA CYS A 20 15.34 18.51 -6.77
C CYS A 20 16.74 18.53 -6.16
N LYS A 21 16.87 18.45 -4.84
CA LYS A 21 18.13 18.10 -4.14
C LYS A 21 17.85 17.42 -2.81
N SER A 22 17.53 16.13 -2.84
CA SER A 22 17.82 15.24 -1.71
C SER A 22 17.91 13.80 -2.21
N THR A 23 19.14 13.29 -2.31
CA THR A 23 19.43 11.86 -2.54
C THR A 23 19.57 11.10 -1.22
N THR A 24 19.02 11.64 -0.12
CA THR A 24 18.86 10.86 1.11
C THR A 24 18.05 9.63 0.75
N LYS A 25 18.64 8.45 0.95
CA LYS A 25 18.01 7.16 0.65
C LYS A 25 16.57 7.21 1.17
N ILE A 26 15.61 7.28 0.24
CA ILE A 26 14.16 7.47 0.49
C ILE A 26 13.67 6.44 1.52
N ILE A 27 14.35 5.30 1.57
CA ILE A 27 14.14 4.23 2.52
C ILE A 27 15.37 4.16 3.43
N PRO A 28 15.25 4.43 4.75
CA PRO A 28 16.36 4.27 5.68
C PRO A 28 16.87 2.83 5.64
N ALA A 29 18.19 2.62 5.76
CA ALA A 29 18.81 1.30 5.64
C ALA A 29 18.23 0.26 6.63
N ALA A 30 17.72 0.71 7.78
CA ALA A 30 17.02 -0.13 8.75
C ALA A 30 15.72 -0.79 8.22
N TYR A 31 15.17 -0.31 7.10
CA TYR A 31 14.02 -0.88 6.39
C TYR A 31 14.43 -1.63 5.11
N MET A 32 15.71 -1.69 4.77
CA MET A 32 16.16 -2.55 3.68
C MET A 32 16.57 -3.89 4.29
N ARG A 33 15.85 -4.97 3.93
CA ARG A 33 16.23 -6.33 4.31
C ARG A 33 17.65 -6.60 3.79
N SER A 34 18.62 -6.74 4.69
CA SER A 34 19.95 -7.24 4.33
C SER A 34 19.80 -8.69 3.87
N THR A 35 20.28 -9.02 2.68
CA THR A 35 20.31 -10.39 2.16
C THR A 35 21.49 -11.21 2.71
N SER A 36 21.96 -10.91 3.92
CA SER A 36 23.03 -11.65 4.58
C SER A 36 22.41 -12.58 5.62
N GLU A 37 22.40 -13.88 5.32
CA GLU A 37 22.09 -14.96 6.26
C GLU A 37 23.19 -15.16 7.33
N ASP A 38 24.20 -14.28 7.38
CA ASP A 38 25.40 -14.38 8.22
C ASP A 38 25.31 -13.68 9.59
N ASP A 39 24.13 -13.27 10.05
CA ASP A 39 23.94 -12.77 11.43
C ASP A 39 23.46 -13.88 12.40
N TYR A 40 23.50 -15.14 11.96
CA TYR A 40 23.58 -16.28 12.87
C TYR A 40 25.04 -16.45 13.27
N MET A 41 25.32 -16.51 14.58
CA MET A 41 26.63 -16.72 15.21
C MET A 41 27.40 -15.47 15.68
N ALA A 42 26.77 -14.63 16.49
CA ALA A 42 27.49 -13.88 17.52
C ALA A 42 26.67 -13.83 18.83
N GLN A 43 26.63 -14.93 19.57
CA GLN A 43 26.13 -14.92 20.95
C GLN A 43 27.30 -14.97 21.94
N PRO A 44 27.47 -13.99 22.85
CA PRO A 44 28.33 -14.15 24.01
C PRO A 44 27.72 -15.19 24.96
N SER A 45 28.54 -16.14 25.40
CA SER A 45 28.19 -17.43 25.98
C SER A 45 27.47 -17.44 27.35
N ASN A 46 26.95 -16.31 27.85
CA ASN A 46 26.38 -16.22 29.21
C ASN A 46 25.04 -15.47 29.31
N ALA A 47 24.32 -15.25 28.21
CA ALA A 47 22.96 -14.70 28.28
C ALA A 47 21.92 -15.83 28.37
N ILE A 48 21.02 -15.74 29.36
CA ILE A 48 19.82 -16.58 29.48
C ILE A 48 19.12 -16.61 28.10
N PRO A 49 18.69 -17.78 27.59
CA PRO A 49 17.98 -17.82 26.30
C PRO A 49 16.68 -17.04 26.46
N ILE A 50 16.67 -15.81 25.96
CA ILE A 50 15.43 -15.09 25.67
C ILE A 50 14.79 -15.85 24.51
N HIS A 51 13.89 -16.76 24.86
CA HIS A 51 12.95 -17.33 23.92
C HIS A 51 12.18 -16.14 23.34
N TYR A 52 12.45 -15.80 22.08
CA TYR A 52 11.64 -14.84 21.33
C TYR A 52 10.50 -15.63 20.67
N PRO A 53 9.29 -15.70 21.26
CA PRO A 53 8.11 -16.12 20.51
C PRO A 53 7.70 -14.93 19.63
N HIS A 54 8.43 -14.65 18.56
CA HIS A 54 8.21 -13.45 17.76
C HIS A 54 7.97 -13.85 16.30
N SER A 55 6.89 -14.60 16.05
CA SER A 55 6.21 -14.46 14.76
C SER A 55 5.82 -12.98 14.66
N ARG A 56 6.53 -12.19 13.87
CA ARG A 56 6.11 -10.81 13.56
C ARG A 56 4.65 -10.88 13.09
N PRO A 57 3.77 -9.95 13.50
CA PRO A 57 2.36 -10.03 13.15
C PRO A 57 2.22 -10.08 11.62
N GLU A 58 1.80 -11.24 11.14
CA GLU A 58 1.49 -11.47 9.75
C GLU A 58 0.16 -10.80 9.44
N SER A 59 0.11 -10.07 8.33
CA SER A 59 -1.13 -9.49 7.82
C SER A 59 -1.42 -10.00 6.42
N HIS A 60 -2.68 -9.94 6.02
CA HIS A 60 -3.11 -10.34 4.69
C HIS A 60 -3.36 -9.10 3.86
N GLY A 61 -2.55 -8.91 2.82
CA GLY A 61 -2.70 -7.81 1.88
C GLY A 61 -3.44 -8.28 0.63
N THR A 62 -4.40 -7.49 0.16
CA THR A 62 -5.08 -7.68 -1.12
C THR A 62 -4.92 -6.43 -1.97
N LEU A 63 -4.30 -6.59 -3.14
CA LEU A 63 -4.31 -5.59 -4.21
C LEU A 63 -5.41 -5.95 -5.19
N PHE A 64 -6.29 -5.02 -5.53
CA PHE A 64 -7.38 -5.28 -6.47
C PHE A 64 -7.76 -4.04 -7.26
N GLY A 65 -8.28 -4.23 -8.46
CA GLY A 65 -8.71 -3.13 -9.31
C GLY A 65 -9.13 -3.58 -10.70
N ASN A 66 -9.92 -2.74 -11.36
CA ASN A 66 -10.24 -2.96 -12.77
C ASN A 66 -8.97 -2.80 -13.60
N ARG A 67 -8.84 -3.56 -14.70
CA ARG A 67 -7.63 -3.53 -15.55
C ARG A 67 -7.17 -2.13 -15.97
N ARG A 68 -8.12 -1.22 -16.20
CA ARG A 68 -7.88 0.18 -16.60
C ARG A 68 -8.10 1.19 -15.47
N GLY A 69 -8.41 0.73 -14.26
CA GLY A 69 -8.61 1.55 -13.08
C GLY A 69 -7.43 1.53 -12.14
N ASN A 70 -7.51 2.40 -11.13
CA ASN A 70 -6.59 2.50 -10.03
C ASN A 70 -6.59 1.23 -9.16
N VAL A 71 -5.46 0.97 -8.51
CA VAL A 71 -5.31 -0.16 -7.59
C VAL A 71 -5.80 0.22 -6.21
N SER A 72 -6.63 -0.61 -5.61
CA SER A 72 -6.93 -0.57 -4.18
C SER A 72 -6.03 -1.56 -3.44
N PHE A 73 -5.44 -1.13 -2.32
CA PHE A 73 -4.64 -1.95 -1.42
C PHE A 73 -5.31 -2.06 -0.06
N ALA A 74 -5.75 -3.26 0.31
CA ALA A 74 -6.36 -3.57 1.59
C ALA A 74 -5.42 -4.40 2.45
N VAL A 75 -5.32 -4.09 3.76
CA VAL A 75 -4.63 -4.92 4.74
C VAL A 75 -5.62 -5.39 5.79
N GLN A 76 -5.72 -6.71 5.96
CA GLN A 76 -6.59 -7.37 6.94
C GLN A 76 -5.73 -8.12 7.97
N SER A 77 -6.06 -7.99 9.26
CA SER A 77 -5.46 -8.83 10.31
C SER A 77 -5.99 -10.25 10.29
N ASP A 78 -7.26 -10.41 9.91
CA ASP A 78 -7.94 -11.68 9.67
C ASP A 78 -8.73 -11.53 8.37
N LEU A 79 -8.72 -12.56 7.51
CA LEU A 79 -9.45 -12.60 6.24
C LEU A 79 -10.96 -12.34 6.41
N ALA A 80 -11.49 -12.58 7.61
CA ALA A 80 -12.88 -12.35 8.00
C ALA A 80 -13.23 -10.94 8.44
N SER A 81 -12.23 -10.11 8.75
CA SER A 81 -12.39 -8.82 9.42
C SER A 81 -12.32 -7.67 8.44
N GLU A 82 -12.90 -6.52 8.82
CA GLU A 82 -12.73 -5.27 8.05
C GLU A 82 -11.24 -4.91 7.93
N PRO A 83 -10.77 -4.42 6.77
CA PRO A 83 -9.38 -4.02 6.60
C PRO A 83 -9.00 -2.90 7.58
N VAL A 84 -7.85 -3.06 8.23
CA VAL A 84 -7.25 -2.03 9.11
C VAL A 84 -6.68 -0.84 8.32
N LEU A 85 -6.48 -1.04 7.01
CA LEU A 85 -6.00 -0.06 6.05
C LEU A 85 -6.61 -0.37 4.69
N LEU A 86 -7.18 0.63 4.03
CA LEU A 86 -7.61 0.55 2.64
C LEU A 86 -7.17 1.83 1.91
N LEU A 87 -6.31 1.66 0.91
CA LEU A 87 -5.77 2.74 0.10
C LEU A 87 -6.23 2.62 -1.34
N GLU A 88 -6.59 3.74 -1.95
CA GLU A 88 -6.62 3.88 -3.40
C GLU A 88 -5.27 4.45 -3.86
N LEU A 89 -4.51 3.68 -4.63
CA LEU A 89 -3.21 4.06 -5.17
C LEU A 89 -3.39 4.84 -6.47
N SER A 90 -2.50 5.79 -6.76
CA SER A 90 -2.54 6.53 -8.04
C SER A 90 -2.04 5.73 -9.26
N VAL A 91 -1.58 4.49 -9.06
CA VAL A 91 -1.14 3.61 -10.15
C VAL A 91 -2.30 2.82 -10.74
N LEU A 92 -2.32 2.71 -12.06
CA LEU A 92 -3.22 1.81 -12.78
C LEU A 92 -2.87 0.36 -12.50
N THR A 93 -3.89 -0.50 -12.45
CA THR A 93 -3.75 -1.94 -12.26
C THR A 93 -2.86 -2.56 -13.32
N SER A 94 -3.07 -2.23 -14.60
CA SER A 94 -2.22 -2.70 -15.70
C SER A 94 -0.75 -2.29 -15.57
N SER A 95 -0.49 -1.07 -15.11
CA SER A 95 0.86 -0.56 -14.86
C SER A 95 1.52 -1.32 -13.71
N LEU A 96 0.81 -1.55 -12.61
CA LEU A 96 1.34 -2.30 -11.47
C LEU A 96 1.68 -3.74 -11.84
N VAL A 97 0.78 -4.43 -12.55
CA VAL A 97 1.02 -5.81 -13.04
C VAL A 97 2.28 -5.89 -13.90
N LYS A 98 2.49 -4.91 -14.79
CA LYS A 98 3.72 -4.81 -15.60
C LYS A 98 4.97 -4.55 -14.75
N GLN A 99 4.87 -3.77 -13.68
CA GLN A 99 5.99 -3.56 -12.77
C GLN A 99 6.32 -4.84 -11.99
N MET A 100 5.31 -5.58 -11.56
CA MET A 100 5.48 -6.88 -10.88
C MET A 100 6.13 -7.91 -11.78
N SER A 101 5.80 -7.96 -13.08
CA SER A 101 6.48 -8.86 -14.02
C SER A 101 7.97 -8.55 -14.21
N ASN A 102 8.43 -7.35 -13.81
CA ASN A 102 9.85 -6.98 -13.85
C ASN A 102 10.60 -7.36 -12.56
N GLY A 103 9.94 -7.97 -11.57
CA GLY A 103 10.56 -8.67 -10.45
C GLY A 103 10.76 -7.89 -9.14
N LEU A 104 10.61 -6.56 -9.11
CA LEU A 104 10.65 -5.82 -7.85
C LEU A 104 9.83 -4.53 -7.90
N VAL A 105 8.89 -4.39 -6.95
CA VAL A 105 8.06 -3.21 -6.77
C VAL A 105 8.24 -2.66 -5.36
N ARG A 106 8.63 -1.38 -5.27
CA ARG A 106 8.77 -0.64 -4.02
C ARG A 106 7.84 0.56 -4.07
N ILE A 107 6.86 0.59 -3.19
CA ILE A 107 5.94 1.71 -3.03
C ILE A 107 6.34 2.45 -1.76
N ALA A 108 6.60 3.74 -1.86
CA ALA A 108 6.75 4.62 -0.70
C ALA A 108 5.56 5.57 -0.64
N LEU A 109 4.99 5.71 0.55
CA LEU A 109 3.86 6.56 0.87
C LEU A 109 4.32 7.55 1.92
N GLU A 110 4.39 8.81 1.54
CA GLU A 110 4.89 9.88 2.39
C GLU A 110 3.76 10.84 2.75
N CYS A 111 3.69 11.23 4.02
CA CYS A 111 2.82 12.31 4.48
C CYS A 111 3.60 13.27 5.39
N GLU A 112 3.17 14.52 5.44
CA GLU A 112 3.82 15.52 6.28
C GLU A 112 3.48 15.31 7.76
N LYS A 113 4.45 15.57 8.64
CA LYS A 113 4.18 15.66 10.07
C LYS A 113 3.22 16.80 10.37
N SER A 114 2.11 16.48 11.02
CA SER A 114 1.24 17.51 11.57
C SER A 114 1.93 18.27 12.71
N CYS A 115 1.67 19.58 12.80
CA CYS A 115 2.13 20.43 13.91
C CYS A 115 1.47 20.09 15.26
N ALA A 116 0.59 19.08 15.29
CA ALA A 116 -0.05 18.65 16.52
C ALA A 116 0.98 18.02 17.49
N PRO A 117 0.76 18.19 18.81
CA PRO A 117 1.52 17.48 19.83
C PRO A 117 1.50 15.97 19.58
N PRO A 118 2.59 15.23 19.87
CA PRO A 118 2.64 13.80 19.63
C PRO A 118 1.39 13.07 20.13
N GLU A 119 0.94 13.27 21.36
CA GLU A 119 -0.27 12.62 21.90
C GLU A 119 -1.54 12.73 21.03
N ASN A 120 -1.69 13.82 20.29
CA ASN A 120 -2.86 14.09 19.45
C ASN A 120 -2.67 13.70 17.97
N ARG A 121 -1.51 13.14 17.60
CA ARG A 121 -1.25 12.70 16.23
C ARG A 121 -2.02 11.41 15.93
N ARG A 122 -2.58 11.36 14.73
CA ARG A 122 -3.25 10.17 14.20
C ARG A 122 -2.27 9.00 14.11
N MET A 123 -2.81 7.78 14.18
CA MET A 123 -2.05 6.59 13.84
C MET A 123 -1.56 6.68 12.40
N LEU A 124 -0.35 6.20 12.10
CA LEU A 124 0.26 6.33 10.78
C LEU A 124 -0.66 5.77 9.67
N LEU A 125 -1.17 4.56 9.84
CA LEU A 125 -2.10 3.92 8.88
C LEU A 125 -3.43 4.67 8.67
N ARG A 126 -3.77 5.64 9.53
CA ARG A 126 -5.00 6.45 9.44
C ARG A 126 -4.78 7.82 8.80
N GLU A 127 -3.60 8.10 8.26
CA GLU A 127 -3.40 9.33 7.50
C GLU A 127 -4.22 9.30 6.20
N PRO A 128 -4.93 10.39 5.87
CA PRO A 128 -5.91 10.40 4.78
C PRO A 128 -5.28 10.50 3.40
N VAL A 129 -4.11 11.13 3.28
CA VAL A 129 -3.47 11.46 2.00
C VAL A 129 -1.98 11.15 2.10
N TRP A 130 -1.46 10.54 1.04
CA TRP A 130 -0.07 10.14 0.91
C TRP A 130 0.46 10.56 -0.45
N THR A 131 1.62 11.20 -0.51
CA THR A 131 2.39 11.30 -1.74
C THR A 131 2.99 9.93 -2.03
N MET A 132 2.71 9.38 -3.20
CA MET A 132 3.08 8.02 -3.56
C MET A 132 4.23 8.00 -4.56
N TYR A 133 5.26 7.24 -4.23
CA TYR A 133 6.37 6.95 -5.12
C TYR A 133 6.38 5.46 -5.45
N CYS A 134 6.51 5.11 -6.73
CA CYS A 134 6.69 3.74 -7.17
C CYS A 134 8.08 3.59 -7.81
N ASN A 135 8.92 2.73 -7.24
CA ASN A 135 10.31 2.52 -7.64
C ASN A 135 11.09 3.85 -7.75
N GLY A 136 10.87 4.74 -6.79
CA GLY A 136 11.52 6.06 -6.70
C GLY A 136 10.97 7.14 -7.63
N ARG A 137 9.89 6.87 -8.38
CA ARG A 137 9.21 7.86 -9.23
C ARG A 137 7.94 8.35 -8.56
N ASP A 138 7.76 9.67 -8.51
CA ASP A 138 6.50 10.28 -8.07
C ASP A 138 5.36 9.84 -9.00
N CYS A 139 4.30 9.31 -8.40
CA CYS A 139 3.12 8.80 -9.08
C CYS A 139 1.85 9.58 -8.72
N GLY A 140 1.93 10.66 -7.94
CA GLY A 140 0.78 11.41 -7.43
C GLY A 140 0.37 10.96 -6.02
N TYR A 141 -0.93 10.98 -5.73
CA TYR A 141 -1.45 10.77 -4.37
C TYR A 141 -2.15 9.42 -4.21
N ALA A 142 -1.88 8.74 -3.10
CA ALA A 142 -2.71 7.65 -2.60
C ALA A 142 -3.62 8.13 -1.48
N LEU A 143 -4.86 7.66 -1.46
CA LEU A 143 -5.90 8.12 -0.55
C LEU A 143 -6.33 6.99 0.37
N SER A 144 -6.35 7.25 1.67
CA SER A 144 -7.00 6.36 2.64
C SER A 144 -8.50 6.60 2.61
N ARG A 145 -9.27 5.51 2.54
CA ARG A 145 -10.73 5.56 2.44
C ARG A 145 -11.37 4.44 3.27
N PRO A 146 -12.61 4.63 3.78
CA PRO A 146 -13.33 3.57 4.46
C PRO A 146 -13.64 2.40 3.53
N CYS A 147 -13.82 1.20 4.09
CA CYS A 147 -14.24 0.03 3.35
C CYS A 147 -15.68 0.20 2.88
N SER A 148 -15.91 0.24 1.57
CA SER A 148 -17.27 0.28 1.01
C SER A 148 -17.86 -1.13 0.91
N GLU A 149 -19.17 -1.22 0.63
CA GLU A 149 -19.85 -2.50 0.42
C GLU A 149 -19.25 -3.28 -0.77
N SER A 150 -18.84 -2.58 -1.84
CA SER A 150 -18.21 -3.22 -3.00
C SER A 150 -16.82 -3.77 -2.67
N ASP A 151 -16.02 -3.05 -1.88
CA ASP A 151 -14.72 -3.56 -1.39
C ASP A 151 -14.93 -4.80 -0.52
N TRP A 152 -15.91 -4.74 0.39
CA TRP A 152 -16.22 -5.86 1.26
C TRP A 152 -16.67 -7.10 0.49
N HIS A 153 -17.47 -6.91 -0.56
CA HIS A 153 -17.89 -7.99 -1.47
C HIS A 153 -16.69 -8.61 -2.19
N ILE A 154 -15.75 -7.79 -2.67
CA ILE A 154 -14.51 -8.26 -3.31
C ILE A 154 -13.68 -9.07 -2.31
N LEU A 155 -13.41 -8.51 -1.12
CA LEU A 155 -12.62 -9.16 -0.07
C LEU A 155 -13.26 -10.47 0.40
N SER A 156 -14.59 -10.52 0.46
CA SER A 156 -15.36 -11.72 0.80
C SER A 156 -15.25 -12.80 -0.28
N LYS A 157 -15.33 -12.44 -1.57
CA LYS A 157 -15.15 -13.39 -2.69
C LYS A 157 -13.78 -14.05 -2.67
N VAL A 158 -12.74 -13.32 -2.29
CA VAL A 158 -11.36 -13.85 -2.26
C VAL A 158 -10.93 -14.36 -0.89
N ARG A 159 -11.87 -14.51 0.06
CA ARG A 159 -11.59 -14.93 1.45
C ARG A 159 -10.96 -16.31 1.55
N SER A 160 -11.31 -17.24 0.66
CA SER A 160 -10.72 -18.59 0.65
C SER A 160 -9.29 -18.63 0.09
N VAL A 161 -8.83 -17.55 -0.54
CA VAL A 161 -7.48 -17.44 -1.10
C VAL A 161 -6.55 -16.88 -0.03
N SER A 162 -5.55 -17.65 0.37
CA SER A 162 -4.55 -17.18 1.33
C SER A 162 -3.41 -16.42 0.64
N VAL A 163 -2.93 -16.97 -0.47
CA VAL A 163 -1.91 -16.39 -1.36
C VAL A 163 -2.26 -16.75 -2.80
N GLY A 164 -2.19 -15.80 -3.73
CA GLY A 164 -2.43 -16.03 -5.15
C GLY A 164 -2.95 -14.79 -5.89
N ALA A 165 -3.08 -14.90 -7.20
CA ALA A 165 -3.67 -13.86 -8.05
C ALA A 165 -4.77 -14.45 -8.93
N GLY A 166 -5.73 -13.62 -9.33
CA GLY A 166 -6.83 -14.06 -10.17
C GLY A 166 -7.69 -12.93 -10.70
N VAL A 167 -8.77 -13.32 -11.37
CA VAL A 167 -9.79 -12.41 -11.89
C VAL A 167 -11.14 -12.73 -11.26
N ILE A 168 -11.88 -11.69 -10.88
CA ILE A 168 -13.25 -11.78 -10.41
C ILE A 168 -14.14 -11.24 -11.55
N PRO A 169 -15.05 -12.07 -12.09
CA PRO A 169 -16.05 -11.58 -13.03
C PRO A 169 -16.93 -10.54 -12.34
N VAL A 170 -16.96 -9.32 -12.87
CA VAL A 170 -17.94 -8.32 -12.44
C VAL A 170 -19.20 -8.58 -13.25
N VAL A 171 -20.19 -9.21 -12.63
CA VAL A 171 -21.52 -9.35 -13.22
C VAL A 171 -22.14 -7.97 -13.19
N GLN A 172 -22.02 -7.21 -14.28
CA GLN A 172 -22.83 -6.02 -14.47
C GLN A 172 -24.26 -6.47 -14.75
N ASP A 173 -25.18 -6.16 -13.85
CA ASP A 173 -26.61 -6.24 -14.15
C ASP A 173 -26.93 -5.28 -15.30
N VAL A 174 -27.10 -5.87 -16.48
CA VAL A 174 -27.81 -5.39 -17.67
C VAL A 174 -27.97 -3.86 -17.78
N GLN A 175 -27.02 -3.19 -18.46
CA GLN A 175 -27.34 -2.07 -19.35
C GLN A 175 -26.16 -1.73 -20.29
N LYS A 176 -26.33 -2.10 -21.56
CA LYS A 176 -25.77 -1.52 -22.80
C LYS A 176 -24.51 -0.63 -22.64
N SER A 177 -23.35 -1.21 -22.88
CA SER A 177 -22.24 -0.57 -23.60
C SER A 177 -21.33 -1.66 -24.17
N GLY A 178 -21.13 -1.69 -25.48
CA GLY A 178 -20.33 -2.70 -26.15
C GLY A 178 -18.85 -2.60 -25.78
N GLY A 179 -18.28 -3.71 -25.32
CA GLY A 179 -16.84 -3.84 -25.06
C GLY A 179 -16.56 -5.06 -24.18
N ALA A 180 -16.38 -6.23 -24.78
CA ALA A 180 -16.22 -7.54 -24.14
C ALA A 180 -14.92 -7.72 -23.30
N SER A 181 -14.39 -6.67 -22.66
CA SER A 181 -13.13 -6.75 -21.90
C SER A 181 -12.98 -5.68 -20.80
N GLU A 182 -14.09 -5.05 -20.39
CA GLU A 182 -14.10 -3.91 -19.45
C GLU A 182 -14.65 -4.26 -18.04
N GLY A 183 -15.18 -5.47 -17.84
CA GLY A 183 -15.80 -5.93 -16.59
C GLY A 183 -14.99 -6.94 -15.77
N GLU A 184 -13.67 -7.01 -15.95
CA GLU A 184 -12.81 -7.95 -15.21
C GLU A 184 -12.05 -7.19 -14.11
N LEU A 185 -12.27 -7.60 -12.86
CA LEU A 185 -11.52 -7.12 -11.71
C LEU A 185 -10.36 -8.07 -11.45
N LEU A 186 -9.14 -7.55 -11.45
CA LEU A 186 -7.95 -8.31 -11.09
C LEU A 186 -7.73 -8.20 -9.59
N TYR A 187 -7.21 -9.27 -8.99
CA TYR A 187 -6.73 -9.22 -7.62
C TYR A 187 -5.45 -10.04 -7.43
N MET A 188 -4.67 -9.65 -6.43
CA MET A 188 -3.57 -10.42 -5.87
C MET A 188 -3.69 -10.37 -4.36
N ARG A 189 -3.60 -11.52 -3.73
CA ARG A 189 -3.60 -11.69 -2.28
C ARG A 189 -2.29 -12.31 -1.86
N ALA A 190 -1.70 -11.77 -0.80
CA ALA A 190 -0.45 -12.28 -0.25
C ALA A 190 -0.40 -12.07 1.25
N ARG A 191 0.54 -12.77 1.87
CA ARG A 191 0.91 -12.57 3.28
C ARG A 191 1.96 -11.49 3.34
N PHE A 192 1.86 -10.62 4.33
CA PHE A 192 2.79 -9.52 4.55
C PHE A 192 3.35 -9.61 5.96
N GLU A 193 4.65 -9.41 6.05
CA GLU A 193 5.29 -9.09 7.31
C GLU A 193 5.15 -7.58 7.56
N ARG A 194 4.45 -7.22 8.63
CA ARG A 194 4.38 -5.83 9.08
C ARG A 194 5.53 -5.53 10.03
N VAL A 195 6.31 -4.51 9.70
CA VAL A 195 7.41 -4.01 10.51
C VAL A 195 7.12 -2.58 10.92
N VAL A 196 6.87 -2.38 12.21
CA VAL A 196 6.69 -1.04 12.80
C VAL A 196 8.05 -0.55 13.26
N GLY A 197 8.55 0.53 12.66
CA GLY A 197 9.84 1.10 13.03
C GLY A 197 9.70 2.14 14.14
N THR A 198 8.96 3.21 13.86
CA THR A 198 8.62 4.26 14.83
C THR A 198 7.14 4.61 14.70
N ARG A 199 6.66 5.55 15.50
CA ARG A 199 5.30 6.10 15.34
C ARG A 199 5.05 6.75 13.97
N ASP A 200 6.12 7.13 13.29
CA ASP A 200 6.11 7.83 12.01
C ASP A 200 6.53 6.90 10.86
N SER A 201 6.75 5.60 11.10
CA SER A 201 7.24 4.70 10.07
C SER A 201 6.78 3.24 10.22
N GLU A 202 6.19 2.72 9.15
CA GLU A 202 5.79 1.31 9.03
C GLU A 202 6.15 0.77 7.65
N ALA A 203 6.42 -0.53 7.57
CA ALA A 203 6.68 -1.22 6.31
C ALA A 203 5.91 -2.54 6.24
N PHE A 204 5.48 -2.89 5.03
CA PHE A 204 4.86 -4.16 4.70
C PHE A 204 5.70 -4.85 3.63
N TYR A 205 6.26 -6.01 3.97
CA TYR A 205 7.02 -6.84 3.04
C TYR A 205 6.18 -8.04 2.63
N MET A 206 5.93 -8.18 1.34
CA MET A 206 5.27 -9.37 0.82
C MET A 206 6.14 -10.60 1.10
N LEU A 207 5.54 -11.63 1.70
CA LEU A 207 6.19 -12.90 1.98
C LEU A 207 6.11 -13.79 0.74
N ASN A 208 7.27 -14.27 0.30
CA ASN A 208 7.35 -15.24 -0.79
C ASN A 208 7.03 -16.64 -0.24
N PRO A 209 6.08 -17.39 -0.82
CA PRO A 209 5.75 -18.74 -0.35
C PRO A 209 6.94 -19.71 -0.48
N ASP A 210 7.82 -19.48 -1.46
CA ASP A 210 8.98 -20.35 -1.73
C ASP A 210 10.21 -20.03 -0.86
N GLY A 211 10.13 -19.00 -0.01
CA GLY A 211 11.20 -18.59 0.91
C GLY A 211 12.49 -18.07 0.26
N ASN A 212 12.65 -18.21 -1.06
CA ASN A 212 13.84 -17.80 -1.79
C ASN A 212 13.70 -16.36 -2.32
N GLY A 213 14.75 -15.55 -2.17
CA GLY A 213 14.79 -14.17 -2.65
C GLY A 213 14.16 -13.09 -1.73
N GLY A 214 14.38 -11.83 -2.06
CA GLY A 214 13.78 -10.68 -1.38
C GLY A 214 12.28 -10.50 -1.69
N PRO A 215 11.56 -9.64 -0.95
CA PRO A 215 10.13 -9.41 -1.17
C PRO A 215 9.89 -8.81 -2.57
N GLU A 216 9.06 -9.44 -3.39
CA GLU A 216 8.69 -8.95 -4.74
C GLU A 216 7.97 -7.60 -4.68
N LEU A 217 7.20 -7.39 -3.61
CA LEU A 217 6.52 -6.14 -3.30
C LEU A 217 6.86 -5.68 -1.88
N SER A 218 7.28 -4.42 -1.75
CA SER A 218 7.45 -3.74 -0.46
C SER A 218 6.70 -2.42 -0.46
N ILE A 219 5.99 -2.13 0.63
CA ILE A 219 5.26 -0.87 0.81
C ILE A 219 5.78 -0.20 2.09
N PHE A 220 6.25 1.02 1.96
CA PHE A 220 6.78 1.84 3.06
C PHE A 220 5.83 3.00 3.31
N MET A 221 5.52 3.25 4.57
CA MET A 221 4.72 4.39 5.02
C MET A 221 5.57 5.24 5.93
N LEU A 222 5.72 6.51 5.60
CA LEU A 222 6.62 7.43 6.27
C LEU A 222 5.91 8.76 6.52
N ARG A 223 5.99 9.24 7.76
CA ARG A 223 5.63 10.60 8.12
C ARG A 223 6.90 11.43 8.23
N ILE A 224 7.11 12.34 7.29
CA ILE A 224 8.34 13.15 7.15
C ILE A 224 8.21 14.51 7.83
#